data_AF-A0A953HPJ2-F1
#
_entry.id   AF-A0A953HPJ2-F1
#
_cell.length_a   1.000
_cell.length_b   1.000
_cell.length_c   1.000
_cell.angle_alpha   90.00
_cell.angle_beta   90.00
_cell.angle_gamma   90.00
#
_symmetry.space_group_name_H-M   'P 1'
#
loop_
_entity.id
_entity.type
_entity.pdbx_description
1 polymer ?
#
loop_
_entity_poly.entity_id
_entity_poly.type
_entity_poly.pdbx_seq_one_letter_code
_entity_poly.pdbx_strand_id
1 'polypeptide(L)'
;MHAVLDYDLGLPNYAYIKEGKTHDIKPARTHSFPSDSVIVVDRAYVDFVWLNNLDSNRVIYVTRLKKNVNFEIVKELPVNEKHEHILSDQIIKLTGDETRNKYSGKIRVIEVYDPKNDQILILMTNNFNWTAGTVSQLYKARWDVEVFFKFIKQLFRVKTFVGTSPNAVRIQLWCSLIAMILFRYLKQKAEYKWNLSNLVTLLRVHLFSKIDLWTWINKPILEKVNSPPEITLFD
;
A
#
# COMPACT_ATOMS: atom_id res chain seq x y z
N MET A 1 -4.24 -2.38 -13.24
CA MET A 1 -5.16 -2.16 -12.10
C MET A 1 -4.52 -1.15 -11.18
N HIS A 2 -5.24 -0.08 -10.84
CA HIS A 2 -4.85 0.90 -9.82
C HIS A 2 -5.68 0.64 -8.58
N ALA A 3 -5.10 0.81 -7.40
CA ALA A 3 -5.83 0.68 -6.15
C ALA A 3 -5.36 1.74 -5.16
N VAL A 4 -6.31 2.27 -4.37
CA VAL A 4 -6.03 3.05 -3.16
C VAL A 4 -6.31 2.13 -1.98
N LEU A 5 -5.30 1.90 -1.15
CA LEU A 5 -5.45 1.10 0.05
C LEU A 5 -5.72 2.00 1.25
N ASP A 6 -6.62 1.54 2.10
CA ASP A 6 -6.75 2.03 3.47
C ASP A 6 -5.53 1.56 4.27
N TYR A 7 -4.90 2.48 5.01
CA TYR A 7 -3.66 2.20 5.75
C TYR A 7 -3.89 1.23 6.91
N ASP A 8 -4.97 1.39 7.66
CA ASP A 8 -5.25 0.62 8.87
C ASP A 8 -5.72 -0.80 8.51
N LEU A 9 -6.57 -0.93 7.50
CA LEU A 9 -7.14 -2.20 7.09
C LEU A 9 -6.23 -2.96 6.10
N GLY A 10 -5.36 -2.25 5.39
CA GLY A 10 -4.58 -2.81 4.28
C GLY A 10 -5.48 -3.35 3.16
N LEU A 11 -6.67 -2.76 3.00
CA LEU A 11 -7.71 -3.17 2.07
C LEU A 11 -7.95 -2.09 1.00
N PRO A 12 -8.33 -2.47 -0.22
CA PRO A 12 -8.62 -1.50 -1.27
C PRO A 12 -9.91 -0.75 -0.95
N ASN A 13 -9.80 0.56 -0.75
CA ASN A 13 -10.94 1.48 -0.68
C ASN A 13 -11.40 1.90 -2.09
N TYR A 14 -10.46 1.95 -3.03
CA TYR A 14 -10.75 2.21 -4.44
C TYR A 14 -9.96 1.26 -5.33
N ALA A 15 -10.57 0.77 -6.40
CA ALA A 15 -9.91 -0.02 -7.42
C ALA A 15 -10.40 0.39 -8.82
N TYR A 16 -9.45 0.67 -9.72
CA TYR A 16 -9.71 1.00 -11.10
C TYR A 16 -9.00 0.02 -12.04
N ILE A 17 -9.79 -0.78 -12.75
CA ILE A 17 -9.30 -1.79 -13.70
C ILE A 17 -9.39 -1.20 -15.10
N LYS A 18 -8.23 -0.83 -15.67
CA LYS A 18 -8.10 -0.28 -17.02
C LYS A 18 -7.44 -1.25 -17.98
N GLU A 19 -7.59 -0.96 -19.28
CA GLU A 19 -6.80 -1.54 -20.36
C GLU A 19 -5.36 -1.00 -20.34
N GLY A 20 -4.38 -1.83 -20.72
CA GLY A 20 -2.96 -1.62 -20.39
C GLY A 20 -2.27 -0.38 -20.98
N LYS A 21 -2.91 0.40 -21.87
CA LYS A 21 -2.26 1.47 -22.65
C LYS A 21 -2.43 2.91 -22.11
N THR A 22 -3.19 3.15 -21.05
CA THR A 22 -3.42 4.52 -20.56
C THR A 22 -2.37 4.95 -19.53
N HIS A 23 -1.91 6.20 -19.52
CA HIS A 23 -1.04 6.72 -18.45
C HIS A 23 -1.68 6.63 -17.05
N ASP A 24 -0.85 6.37 -16.03
CA ASP A 24 -1.29 6.08 -14.65
C ASP A 24 -1.92 7.26 -13.90
N ILE A 25 -1.74 8.48 -14.40
CA ILE A 25 -2.28 9.69 -13.79
C ILE A 25 -3.78 9.92 -14.04
N LYS A 26 -4.30 9.50 -15.20
CA LYS A 26 -5.71 9.75 -15.56
C LYS A 26 -6.69 9.19 -14.51
N PRO A 27 -6.51 7.96 -13.98
CA PRO A 27 -7.33 7.42 -12.90
C PRO A 27 -7.20 8.16 -11.56
N ALA A 28 -6.01 8.69 -11.25
CA ALA A 28 -5.77 9.41 -9.98
C ALA A 28 -6.47 10.77 -9.96
N ARG A 29 -6.59 11.44 -11.12
CA ARG A 29 -7.33 12.71 -11.25
C ARG A 29 -8.84 12.57 -11.12
N THR A 30 -9.38 11.39 -11.44
CA THR A 30 -10.84 11.15 -11.38
C THR A 30 -11.36 10.81 -9.98
N HIS A 31 -10.47 10.50 -9.04
CA HIS A 31 -10.85 10.19 -7.67
C HIS A 31 -10.66 11.40 -6.77
N SER A 32 -11.72 11.81 -6.08
CA SER A 32 -11.64 12.85 -5.04
C SER A 32 -11.30 12.19 -3.70
N PHE A 33 -10.34 12.75 -2.99
CA PHE A 33 -9.98 12.31 -1.65
C PHE A 33 -10.67 13.21 -0.61
N PRO A 34 -11.13 12.67 0.53
CA PRO A 34 -11.67 13.49 1.61
C PRO A 34 -10.67 14.53 2.08
N SER A 35 -11.14 15.73 2.42
CA SER A 35 -10.30 16.75 3.06
C SER A 35 -9.68 16.21 4.35
N ASP A 36 -8.48 16.70 4.69
CA ASP A 36 -7.68 16.28 5.84
C ASP A 36 -7.21 14.81 5.80
N SER A 37 -7.35 14.13 4.65
CA SER A 37 -6.76 12.81 4.42
C SER A 37 -5.26 12.90 4.09
N VAL A 38 -4.57 11.78 4.30
CA VAL A 38 -3.15 11.61 3.96
C VAL A 38 -3.04 10.59 2.84
N ILE A 39 -2.43 10.98 1.74
CA ILE A 39 -2.17 10.09 0.61
C ILE A 39 -0.67 9.85 0.46
N VAL A 40 -0.31 8.58 0.27
CA VAL A 40 1.07 8.18 -0.04
C VAL A 40 1.07 7.59 -1.44
N VAL A 41 1.84 8.19 -2.35
CA VAL A 41 1.81 7.81 -3.77
C VAL A 41 3.20 7.66 -4.35
N ASP A 42 3.33 6.75 -5.32
CA ASP A 42 4.59 6.51 -6.03
C ASP A 42 4.96 7.70 -6.93
N ARG A 43 6.26 7.86 -7.20
CA ARG A 43 6.84 8.82 -8.15
C ARG A 43 6.15 8.82 -9.52
N ALA A 44 5.67 7.66 -9.97
CA ALA A 44 4.98 7.52 -11.26
C ALA A 44 3.70 8.38 -11.36
N TYR A 45 3.06 8.71 -10.24
CA TYR A 45 1.84 9.50 -10.17
C TYR A 45 2.08 11.01 -10.01
N VAL A 46 3.34 11.44 -9.86
CA VAL A 46 3.69 12.85 -9.59
C VAL A 46 3.33 13.74 -10.78
N ASP A 47 2.46 14.70 -10.53
CA ASP A 47 2.08 15.76 -11.45
C ASP A 47 1.68 16.98 -10.67
N PHE A 48 2.34 18.09 -10.95
CA PHE A 48 2.23 19.29 -10.14
C PHE A 48 0.84 19.91 -10.17
N VAL A 49 0.08 19.76 -11.27
CA VAL A 49 -1.32 20.22 -11.35
C VAL A 49 -2.20 19.42 -10.38
N TRP A 50 -2.08 18.09 -10.40
CA TRP A 50 -2.83 17.23 -9.49
C TRP A 50 -2.43 17.45 -8.03
N LEU A 51 -1.14 17.62 -7.74
CA LEU A 51 -0.66 17.94 -6.40
C LEU A 51 -1.17 19.29 -5.89
N ASN A 52 -1.24 20.29 -6.78
CA ASN A 52 -1.81 21.60 -6.43
C ASN A 52 -3.30 21.49 -6.11
N ASN A 53 -4.03 20.62 -6.83
CA ASN A 53 -5.44 20.35 -6.54
C ASN A 53 -5.62 19.65 -5.18
N LEU A 54 -4.79 18.67 -4.86
CA LEU A 54 -4.81 18.00 -3.56
C LEU A 54 -4.53 18.98 -2.43
N ASP A 55 -3.50 19.82 -2.60
CA ASP A 55 -3.14 20.85 -1.62
C ASP A 55 -4.27 21.85 -1.40
N SER A 56 -4.90 22.31 -2.50
CA SER A 56 -6.06 23.21 -2.45
C SER A 56 -7.28 22.59 -1.75
N ASN A 57 -7.41 21.25 -1.78
CA ASN A 57 -8.48 20.50 -1.13
C ASN A 57 -8.13 20.05 0.30
N ARG A 58 -7.03 20.56 0.88
CA ARG A 58 -6.50 20.18 2.21
C ARG A 58 -6.17 18.70 2.33
N VAL A 59 -5.72 18.07 1.24
CA VAL A 59 -5.23 16.70 1.25
C VAL A 59 -3.72 16.73 1.39
N ILE A 60 -3.21 16.03 2.40
CA ILE A 60 -1.76 15.90 2.61
C ILE A 60 -1.24 14.81 1.68
N TYR A 61 -0.20 15.11 0.92
CA TYR A 61 0.48 14.11 0.09
C TYR A 61 1.90 13.84 0.59
N VAL A 62 2.32 12.58 0.43
CA VAL A 62 3.73 12.16 0.57
C VAL A 62 4.09 11.36 -0.68
N THR A 63 5.10 11.82 -1.41
CA THR A 63 5.56 11.13 -2.62
C THR A 63 7.05 11.32 -2.84
N ARG A 64 7.62 10.70 -3.87
CA ARG A 64 9.03 10.84 -4.24
C ARG A 64 9.18 11.88 -5.35
N LEU A 65 10.13 12.79 -5.19
CA LEU A 65 10.43 13.80 -6.19
C LEU A 65 10.94 13.15 -7.50
N LYS A 66 10.51 13.70 -8.64
CA LYS A 66 11.01 13.29 -9.95
C LYS A 66 12.46 13.76 -10.13
N LYS A 67 13.26 12.96 -10.85
CA LYS A 67 14.59 13.40 -11.29
C LYS A 67 14.39 14.55 -12.29
N ASN A 68 15.19 15.61 -12.20
CA ASN A 68 15.15 16.80 -13.06
C ASN A 68 14.04 17.82 -12.76
N VAL A 69 13.67 17.99 -11.49
CA VAL A 69 12.81 19.11 -11.07
C VAL A 69 13.72 20.28 -10.67
N ASN A 70 13.52 21.43 -11.31
CA ASN A 70 14.22 22.66 -10.95
C ASN A 70 13.49 23.35 -9.80
N PHE A 71 14.21 23.59 -8.71
CA PHE A 71 13.68 24.27 -7.53
C PHE A 71 14.76 25.14 -6.87
N GLU A 72 14.31 26.10 -6.08
CA GLU A 72 15.14 26.89 -5.18
C GLU A 72 14.86 26.48 -3.73
N ILE A 73 15.90 26.47 -2.90
CA ILE A 73 15.76 26.24 -1.46
C ILE A 73 15.36 27.57 -0.81
N VAL A 74 14.20 27.57 -0.16
CA VAL A 74 13.66 28.74 0.55
C VAL A 74 14.11 28.74 2.00
N LYS A 75 14.18 27.56 2.63
CA LYS A 75 14.57 27.40 4.02
C LYS A 75 15.08 26.00 4.29
N GLU A 76 16.17 25.88 5.04
CA GLU A 76 16.61 24.60 5.61
C GLU A 76 15.99 24.40 6.99
N LEU A 77 15.55 23.18 7.27
CA LEU A 77 15.01 22.77 8.56
C LEU A 77 16.07 21.95 9.31
N PRO A 78 16.10 22.04 10.65
CA PRO A 78 17.06 21.29 11.43
C PRO A 78 16.79 19.79 11.29
N VAL A 79 17.81 19.05 10.86
CA VAL A 79 17.80 17.59 10.86
C VAL A 79 18.16 17.14 12.28
N ASN A 80 17.25 16.42 12.93
CA ASN A 80 17.45 15.96 14.30
C ASN A 80 18.44 14.78 14.32
N GLU A 81 19.46 14.84 15.19
CA GLU A 81 20.50 13.79 15.34
C GLU A 81 19.91 12.40 15.61
N LYS A 82 18.69 12.33 16.20
CA LYS A 82 17.98 11.08 16.48
C LYS A 82 17.55 10.28 15.24
N HIS A 83 17.66 10.85 14.03
CA HIS A 83 17.30 10.19 12.79
C HIS A 83 18.47 10.21 11.80
N GLU A 84 19.50 9.41 12.07
CA GLU A 84 20.74 9.29 11.25
C GLU A 84 20.49 9.03 9.76
N HIS A 85 19.34 8.46 9.41
CA HIS A 85 18.95 8.17 8.03
C HIS A 85 18.35 9.38 7.27
N ILE A 86 18.12 10.52 7.93
CA ILE A 86 17.68 11.76 7.30
C ILE A 86 18.93 12.58 6.97
N LEU A 87 19.12 12.91 5.70
CA LEU A 87 20.30 13.63 5.21
C LEU A 87 20.04 15.13 5.12
N SER A 88 18.84 15.52 4.70
CA SER A 88 18.44 16.92 4.59
C SER A 88 16.92 17.08 4.73
N ASP A 89 16.50 18.24 5.21
CA ASP A 89 15.09 18.64 5.32
C ASP A 89 14.97 20.11 4.91
N GLN A 90 14.25 20.37 3.83
CA GLN A 90 14.27 21.65 3.14
C GLN A 90 12.86 22.04 2.71
N ILE A 91 12.56 23.34 2.77
CA ILE A 91 11.40 23.93 2.13
C ILE A 91 11.88 24.55 0.83
N ILE A 92 11.27 24.12 -0.27
CA ILE A 92 11.64 24.52 -1.63
C ILE A 92 10.48 25.23 -2.32
N LYS A 93 10.80 25.92 -3.41
CA LYS A 93 9.84 26.45 -4.37
C LYS A 93 10.25 26.03 -5.78
N LEU A 94 9.28 25.63 -6.60
CA LEU A 94 9.56 25.22 -7.98
C LEU A 94 9.94 26.44 -8.83
N THR A 95 11.04 26.33 -9.57
CA THR A 95 11.56 27.41 -10.42
C THR A 95 11.47 27.11 -11.91
N GLY A 96 11.30 25.85 -12.30
CA GLY A 96 11.17 25.49 -13.72
C GLY A 96 9.94 26.13 -14.37
N ASP A 97 10.10 26.65 -15.59
CA ASP A 97 9.09 27.45 -16.30
C ASP A 97 7.72 26.78 -16.38
N GLU A 98 7.70 25.48 -16.72
CA GLU A 98 6.46 24.72 -16.76
C GLU A 98 5.92 24.33 -15.38
N THR A 99 6.80 24.09 -14.41
CA THR A 99 6.42 23.52 -13.11
C THR A 99 5.93 24.58 -12.14
N ARG A 100 6.50 25.79 -12.20
CA ARG A 100 6.15 26.93 -11.34
C ARG A 100 4.70 27.37 -11.54
N ASN A 101 4.21 27.34 -12.78
CA ASN A 101 2.82 27.67 -13.09
C ASN A 101 1.85 26.56 -12.66
N LYS A 102 2.32 25.31 -12.55
CA LYS A 102 1.50 24.15 -12.17
C LYS A 102 1.34 24.02 -10.65
N TYR A 103 2.33 24.45 -9.87
CA TYR A 103 2.30 24.48 -8.42
C TYR A 103 3.10 25.69 -7.90
N SER A 104 2.40 26.68 -7.39
CA SER A 104 2.98 27.97 -6.95
C SER A 104 3.34 28.01 -5.47
N GLY A 105 2.84 27.05 -4.69
CA GLY A 105 3.08 26.91 -3.26
C GLY A 105 4.51 26.49 -2.91
N LYS A 106 4.80 26.52 -1.61
CA LYS A 106 6.02 25.91 -1.07
C LYS A 106 5.82 24.40 -0.98
N ILE A 107 6.90 23.64 -1.15
CA ILE A 107 6.90 22.17 -0.97
C ILE A 107 8.01 21.85 0.02
N ARG A 108 7.78 20.91 0.94
CA ARG A 108 8.85 20.38 1.77
C ARG A 108 9.47 19.16 1.10
N VAL A 109 10.79 19.15 1.00
CA VAL A 109 11.58 18.05 0.47
C VAL A 109 12.49 17.50 1.56
N ILE A 110 12.52 16.18 1.68
CA ILE A 110 13.31 15.46 2.69
C ILE A 110 14.15 14.42 1.97
N GLU A 111 15.46 14.46 2.17
CA GLU A 111 16.36 13.42 1.67
C GLU A 111 16.56 12.35 2.74
N VAL A 112 16.27 11.11 2.35
CA VAL A 112 16.29 9.95 3.24
C VAL A 112 17.22 8.91 2.66
N TYR A 113 18.21 8.48 3.43
CA TYR A 113 19.02 7.31 3.09
C TYR A 113 18.26 6.04 3.43
N ASP A 114 18.12 5.15 2.44
CA ASP A 114 17.54 3.83 2.59
C ASP A 114 18.65 2.78 2.65
N PRO A 115 19.08 2.35 3.84
CA PRO A 115 20.21 1.42 4.00
C PRO A 115 19.90 0.03 3.45
N LYS A 116 18.63 -0.35 3.29
CA LYS A 116 18.26 -1.69 2.78
C LYS A 116 18.56 -1.85 1.30
N ASN A 117 18.40 -0.77 0.54
CA ASN A 117 18.58 -0.76 -0.91
C ASN A 117 19.78 0.09 -1.33
N ASP A 118 20.56 0.58 -0.36
CA ASP A 118 21.70 1.47 -0.54
C ASP A 118 21.42 2.63 -1.52
N GLN A 119 20.36 3.40 -1.22
CA GLN A 119 19.92 4.48 -2.10
C GLN A 119 19.44 5.70 -1.32
N ILE A 120 19.55 6.88 -1.93
CA ILE A 120 18.93 8.11 -1.43
C ILE A 120 17.55 8.30 -2.06
N LEU A 121 16.55 8.48 -1.20
CA LEU A 121 15.18 8.79 -1.54
C LEU A 121 14.91 10.26 -1.25
N ILE A 122 14.54 11.02 -2.29
CA ILE A 122 14.11 12.41 -2.16
C ILE A 122 12.58 12.41 -2.08
N LEU A 123 12.06 12.64 -0.88
CA LEU A 123 10.63 12.67 -0.59
C LEU A 123 10.12 14.11 -0.66
N MET A 124 8.85 14.29 -1.00
CA MET A 124 8.18 15.59 -1.07
C MET A 124 6.79 15.53 -0.44
N THR A 125 6.42 16.59 0.26
CA THR A 125 5.13 16.73 0.96
C THR A 125 4.70 18.20 1.06
N ASN A 126 3.39 18.44 1.16
CA ASN A 126 2.82 19.74 1.54
C ASN A 126 2.65 19.89 3.07
N ASN A 127 3.06 18.91 3.88
CA ASN A 127 3.02 19.01 5.33
C ASN A 127 4.34 19.55 5.92
N PHE A 128 4.26 20.71 6.58
CA PHE A 128 5.41 21.38 7.21
C PHE A 128 5.56 21.10 8.70
N ASN A 129 4.60 20.42 9.33
CA ASN A 129 4.52 20.28 10.79
C ASN A 129 5.09 18.95 11.30
N TRP A 130 5.04 17.90 10.49
CA TRP A 130 5.51 16.57 10.90
C TRP A 130 7.04 16.50 10.98
N THR A 131 7.55 15.50 11.70
CA THR A 131 8.99 15.22 11.68
C THR A 131 9.39 14.57 10.34
N ALA A 132 10.63 14.79 9.90
CA ALA A 132 11.16 14.13 8.71
C ALA A 132 11.09 12.59 8.82
N GLY A 133 11.29 12.05 10.04
CA GLY A 133 11.15 10.63 10.34
C GLY A 133 9.72 10.12 10.10
N THR A 134 8.69 10.88 10.49
CA THR A 134 7.28 10.52 10.24
C THR A 134 6.99 10.46 8.74
N VAL A 135 7.43 11.44 7.97
CA VAL A 135 7.22 11.47 6.51
C VAL A 135 7.92 10.28 5.83
N SER A 136 9.15 9.98 6.27
CA SER A 136 9.92 8.80 5.84
C SER A 136 9.17 7.49 6.12
N GLN A 137 8.63 7.33 7.33
CA GLN A 137 7.85 6.14 7.70
C GLN A 137 6.55 6.00 6.91
N LEU A 138 5.81 7.10 6.71
CA LEU A 138 4.62 7.11 5.85
C LEU A 138 4.96 6.68 4.42
N TYR A 139 6.06 7.17 3.84
CA TYR A 139 6.45 6.74 2.50
C TYR A 139 6.87 5.26 2.45
N LYS A 140 7.45 4.71 3.53
CA LYS A 140 7.76 3.26 3.61
C LYS A 140 6.49 2.41 3.54
N ALA A 141 5.37 2.87 4.10
CA ALA A 141 4.08 2.16 4.02
C ALA A 141 3.57 1.96 2.58
N ARG A 142 4.07 2.72 1.60
CA ARG A 142 3.79 2.49 0.17
C ARG A 142 4.08 1.05 -0.25
N TRP A 143 5.06 0.37 0.39
CA TRP A 143 5.41 -1.01 0.10
C TRP A 143 4.25 -1.98 0.39
N ASP A 144 3.31 -1.63 1.29
CA ASP A 144 2.14 -2.44 1.58
C ASP A 144 1.23 -2.60 0.36
N VAL A 145 1.22 -1.61 -0.54
CA VAL A 145 0.54 -1.70 -1.84
C VAL A 145 1.16 -2.79 -2.70
N GLU A 146 2.49 -2.89 -2.75
CA GLU A 146 3.19 -3.94 -3.50
C GLU A 146 2.92 -5.32 -2.89
N VAL A 147 2.91 -5.42 -1.55
CA VAL A 147 2.56 -6.64 -0.81
C VAL A 147 1.11 -7.07 -1.12
N PHE A 148 0.17 -6.12 -1.15
CA PHE A 148 -1.21 -6.38 -1.55
C PHE A 148 -1.30 -6.96 -2.97
N PHE A 149 -0.65 -6.34 -3.96
CA PHE A 149 -0.64 -6.85 -5.33
C PHE A 149 0.09 -8.21 -5.44
N LYS A 150 1.11 -8.46 -4.62
CA LYS A 150 1.77 -9.76 -4.51
C LYS A 150 0.78 -10.82 -4.04
N PHE A 151 0.02 -10.56 -2.98
CA PHE A 151 -1.01 -11.49 -2.50
C PHE A 151 -2.10 -11.73 -3.55
N ILE A 152 -2.58 -10.69 -4.24
CA ILE A 152 -3.56 -10.84 -5.33
C ILE A 152 -3.04 -11.81 -6.40
N LYS A 153 -1.80 -11.59 -6.87
CA LYS A 153 -1.19 -12.41 -7.93
C LYS A 153 -0.92 -13.85 -7.48
N GLN A 154 -0.49 -14.05 -6.23
CA GLN A 154 -0.08 -15.37 -5.74
C GLN A 154 -1.26 -16.22 -5.26
N LEU A 155 -2.17 -15.66 -4.47
CA LEU A 155 -3.22 -16.42 -3.79
C LEU A 155 -4.42 -16.70 -4.71
N PHE A 156 -4.76 -15.75 -5.59
CA PHE A 156 -5.98 -15.82 -6.39
C PHE A 156 -5.77 -16.24 -7.85
N ARG A 157 -4.61 -16.84 -8.16
CA ARG A 157 -4.26 -17.37 -9.50
C ARG A 157 -4.52 -16.39 -10.66
N VAL A 158 -4.36 -15.09 -10.42
CA VAL A 158 -4.53 -14.04 -11.46
C VAL A 158 -3.47 -14.15 -12.58
N LYS A 159 -2.48 -15.05 -12.42
CA LYS A 159 -1.50 -15.39 -13.46
C LYS A 159 -2.02 -16.39 -14.51
N THR A 160 -3.02 -17.20 -14.18
CA THR A 160 -3.63 -18.17 -15.11
C THR A 160 -5.09 -17.77 -15.29
N PHE A 161 -5.40 -17.17 -16.43
CA PHE A 161 -6.73 -16.68 -16.71
C PHE A 161 -7.68 -17.83 -17.03
N VAL A 162 -8.87 -17.80 -16.43
CA VAL A 162 -9.94 -18.80 -16.71
C VAL A 162 -10.52 -18.60 -18.11
N GLY A 163 -10.38 -17.40 -18.67
CA GLY A 163 -10.71 -17.09 -20.07
C GLY A 163 -9.85 -15.93 -20.59
N THR A 164 -9.69 -15.86 -21.91
CA THR A 164 -8.82 -14.87 -22.57
C THR A 164 -9.53 -13.57 -22.94
N SER A 165 -10.86 -13.50 -22.77
CA SER A 165 -11.60 -12.28 -23.09
C SER A 165 -11.34 -11.17 -22.05
N PRO A 166 -11.34 -9.89 -22.45
CA PRO A 166 -11.18 -8.77 -21.52
C PRO A 166 -12.17 -8.81 -20.35
N ASN A 167 -13.41 -9.26 -20.61
CA ASN A 167 -14.44 -9.39 -19.58
C ASN A 167 -14.14 -10.54 -18.61
N ALA A 168 -13.65 -11.69 -19.09
CA ALA A 168 -13.23 -12.79 -18.21
C ALA A 168 -12.10 -12.36 -17.26
N VAL A 169 -11.13 -11.60 -17.77
CA VAL A 169 -10.04 -11.04 -16.95
C VAL A 169 -10.59 -10.04 -15.92
N ARG A 170 -11.50 -9.14 -16.32
CA ARG A 170 -12.14 -8.17 -15.40
C ARG A 170 -12.90 -8.88 -14.28
N ILE A 171 -13.71 -9.89 -14.61
CA ILE A 171 -14.46 -10.68 -13.63
C ILE A 171 -13.50 -11.37 -12.65
N GLN A 172 -12.44 -12.02 -13.14
CA GLN A 172 -11.46 -12.69 -12.28
C GLN A 172 -10.75 -11.71 -11.34
N LEU A 173 -10.43 -10.50 -11.80
CA LEU A 173 -9.85 -9.45 -10.96
C LEU A 173 -10.83 -8.99 -9.88
N TRP A 174 -12.09 -8.70 -10.22
CA TRP A 174 -13.11 -8.32 -9.25
C TRP A 174 -13.36 -9.41 -8.21
N CYS A 175 -13.50 -10.66 -8.62
CA CYS A 175 -13.62 -11.80 -7.70
C CYS A 175 -12.42 -11.90 -6.76
N SER A 176 -11.20 -11.66 -7.26
CA SER A 176 -9.98 -11.67 -6.44
C SER A 176 -9.97 -10.56 -5.38
N LEU A 177 -10.45 -9.36 -5.73
CA LEU A 177 -10.57 -8.25 -4.79
C LEU A 177 -11.62 -8.53 -3.71
N ILE A 178 -12.80 -9.02 -4.09
CA ILE A 178 -13.86 -9.41 -3.15
C ILE A 178 -13.36 -10.50 -2.20
N ALA A 179 -12.74 -11.56 -2.75
CA ALA A 179 -12.20 -12.64 -1.94
C ALA A 179 -11.14 -12.12 -0.95
N MET A 180 -10.24 -11.22 -1.37
CA MET A 180 -9.25 -10.62 -0.48
C MET A 180 -9.89 -9.90 0.71
N ILE A 181 -10.94 -9.12 0.46
CA ILE A 181 -11.69 -8.42 1.53
C ILE A 181 -12.27 -9.44 2.51
N LEU A 182 -12.93 -10.49 2.00
CA LEU A 182 -13.50 -11.55 2.84
C LEU A 182 -12.44 -12.27 3.67
N PHE A 183 -11.32 -12.65 3.08
CA PHE A 183 -10.23 -13.32 3.78
C PHE A 183 -9.58 -12.45 4.87
N ARG A 184 -9.46 -11.15 4.62
CA ARG A 184 -8.94 -10.19 5.61
C ARG A 184 -9.92 -9.99 6.76
N TYR A 185 -11.20 -9.87 6.46
CA TYR A 185 -12.26 -9.83 7.47
C TYR A 185 -12.24 -11.09 8.35
N LEU A 186 -12.22 -12.27 7.73
CA LEU A 186 -12.14 -13.55 8.42
C LEU A 186 -10.89 -13.65 9.31
N LYS A 187 -9.73 -13.27 8.79
CA LYS A 187 -8.48 -13.21 9.56
C LYS A 187 -8.57 -12.27 10.77
N GLN A 188 -9.24 -11.13 10.62
CA GLN A 188 -9.38 -10.14 11.70
C GLN A 188 -10.35 -10.59 12.79
N LYS A 189 -11.38 -11.36 12.42
CA LYS A 189 -12.38 -11.90 13.36
C LYS A 189 -11.93 -13.18 14.06
N ALA A 190 -11.00 -13.92 13.47
CA ALA A 190 -10.51 -15.16 14.02
C ALA A 190 -9.73 -14.96 15.32
N GLU A 191 -9.95 -15.84 16.29
CA GLU A 191 -9.13 -15.92 17.52
C GLU A 191 -7.73 -16.47 17.22
N TYR A 192 -7.65 -17.42 16.27
CA TYR A 192 -6.38 -17.98 15.83
C TYR A 192 -5.56 -16.97 15.02
N LYS A 193 -4.26 -16.86 15.32
CA LYS A 193 -3.33 -15.92 14.67
C LYS A 193 -2.93 -16.40 13.28
N TRP A 194 -3.85 -16.26 12.31
CA TRP A 194 -3.63 -16.69 10.94
C TRP A 194 -2.56 -15.89 10.19
N ASN A 195 -1.66 -16.59 9.49
CA ASN A 195 -1.04 -16.04 8.29
C ASN A 195 -2.07 -16.07 7.14
N LEU A 196 -2.17 -14.97 6.38
CA LEU A 196 -3.13 -14.85 5.28
C LEU A 196 -2.98 -15.98 4.25
N SER A 197 -1.74 -16.34 3.91
CA SER A 197 -1.48 -17.41 2.93
C SER A 197 -2.00 -18.77 3.41
N ASN A 198 -1.84 -19.07 4.69
CA ASN A 198 -2.30 -20.32 5.29
C ASN A 198 -3.82 -20.38 5.35
N LEU A 199 -4.46 -19.28 5.78
CA LEU A 199 -5.91 -19.17 5.82
C LEU A 199 -6.52 -19.41 4.43
N VAL A 200 -5.99 -18.74 3.40
CA VAL A 200 -6.49 -18.91 2.02
C VAL A 200 -6.29 -20.34 1.54
N THR A 201 -5.13 -20.94 1.82
CA THR A 201 -4.80 -22.29 1.36
C THR A 201 -5.71 -23.33 2.01
N LEU A 202 -5.86 -23.30 3.34
CA LEU A 202 -6.65 -24.29 4.04
C LEU A 202 -8.15 -24.09 3.80
N LEU A 203 -8.65 -22.85 3.76
CA LEU A 203 -10.06 -22.62 3.43
C LEU A 203 -10.37 -23.13 2.03
N ARG A 204 -9.44 -23.00 1.07
CA ARG A 204 -9.61 -23.57 -0.27
C ARG A 204 -9.77 -25.09 -0.26
N VAL A 205 -9.05 -25.80 0.60
CA VAL A 205 -9.18 -27.26 0.76
C VAL A 205 -10.51 -27.61 1.42
N HIS A 206 -10.98 -26.79 2.36
CA HIS A 206 -12.20 -27.03 3.12
C HIS A 206 -13.48 -26.45 2.51
N LEU A 207 -13.43 -25.81 1.34
CA LEU A 207 -14.58 -25.17 0.68
C LEU A 207 -15.81 -26.08 0.53
N PHE A 208 -15.61 -27.38 0.33
CA PHE A 208 -16.67 -28.37 0.18
C PHE A 208 -16.83 -29.28 1.41
N SER A 209 -16.11 -28.99 2.49
CA SER A 209 -16.24 -29.71 3.75
C SER A 209 -17.44 -29.20 4.54
N LYS A 210 -18.21 -30.09 5.16
CA LYS A 210 -19.30 -29.73 6.08
C LYS A 210 -18.76 -29.39 7.47
N ILE A 211 -17.94 -28.34 7.54
CA ILE A 211 -17.39 -27.82 8.80
C ILE A 211 -18.01 -26.46 9.12
N ASP A 212 -18.22 -26.18 10.40
CA ASP A 212 -18.59 -24.83 10.82
C ASP A 212 -17.39 -23.88 10.64
N LEU A 213 -17.59 -22.84 9.85
CA LEU A 213 -16.51 -21.91 9.46
C LEU A 213 -15.91 -21.19 10.68
N TRP A 214 -16.75 -20.74 11.60
CA TRP A 214 -16.31 -19.95 12.76
C TRP A 214 -15.55 -20.82 13.77
N THR A 215 -16.03 -22.04 14.00
CA THR A 215 -15.34 -23.02 14.84
C THR A 215 -13.97 -23.35 14.26
N TRP A 216 -13.91 -23.66 12.96
CA TRP A 216 -12.66 -24.01 12.29
C TRP A 216 -11.68 -22.85 12.23
N ILE A 217 -12.14 -21.63 11.96
CA ILE A 217 -11.23 -20.48 11.85
C ILE A 217 -10.65 -20.08 13.21
N ASN A 218 -11.39 -20.29 14.30
CA ASN A 218 -10.89 -20.02 15.65
C ASN A 218 -9.99 -21.13 16.18
N LYS A 219 -10.23 -22.39 15.80
CA LYS A 219 -9.47 -23.57 16.24
C LYS A 219 -9.21 -24.53 15.08
N PRO A 220 -8.27 -24.20 14.17
CA PRO A 220 -8.05 -25.00 12.95
C PRO A 220 -7.27 -26.29 13.19
N ILE A 221 -6.49 -26.35 14.27
CA ILE A 221 -5.74 -27.52 14.67
C ILE A 221 -6.56 -28.20 15.75
N LEU A 222 -7.12 -29.36 15.42
CA LEU A 222 -7.69 -30.25 16.42
C LEU A 222 -6.52 -30.82 17.22
N GLU A 223 -6.41 -30.46 18.49
CA GLU A 223 -5.49 -31.15 19.40
C GLU A 223 -5.85 -32.63 19.41
N LYS A 224 -4.90 -33.49 19.05
CA LYS A 224 -5.09 -34.94 19.18
C LYS A 224 -5.24 -35.24 20.67
N VAL A 225 -6.46 -35.56 21.09
CA VAL A 225 -6.78 -35.98 22.47
C VAL A 225 -6.13 -37.34 22.81
N ASN A 226 -5.71 -38.10 21.80
CA ASN A 226 -5.10 -39.41 22.01
C ASN A 226 -3.58 -39.26 22.05
N SER A 227 -3.01 -39.15 23.25
CA SER A 227 -1.64 -39.61 23.48
C SER A 227 -1.51 -41.03 22.91
N PRO A 228 -0.40 -41.38 22.23
CA PRO A 228 -0.16 -42.78 21.91
C PRO A 228 -0.28 -43.60 23.21
N PRO A 229 -0.93 -44.77 23.19
CA PRO A 229 -0.97 -45.63 24.37
C PRO A 229 0.47 -45.79 24.87
N GLU A 230 0.67 -45.62 26.18
CA GLU A 230 1.98 -45.87 26.78
C GLU A 230 2.35 -47.30 26.44
N ILE A 231 3.32 -47.47 25.53
CA ILE A 231 3.90 -48.78 25.25
C ILE A 231 4.77 -49.07 26.46
N THR A 232 4.21 -49.75 27.46
CA THR A 232 5.02 -50.47 28.44
C THR A 232 5.73 -51.56 27.65
N LEU A 233 7.05 -51.41 27.49
CA LEU A 233 7.90 -52.33 26.72
C LEU A 233 8.00 -53.73 27.37
N PHE A 234 7.21 -54.02 28.41
CA PHE A 234 7.34 -55.18 29.29
C PHE A 234 6.02 -55.59 29.97
N ASP A 235 4.89 -55.58 29.26
CA ASP A 235 3.68 -56.34 29.67
C ASP A 235 3.38 -57.48 28.69
#